data_AF-A0A218WFG6-F1
#
_entry.id   AF-A0A218WFG6-F1
#
_cell.length_a   1.000
_cell.length_b   1.000
_cell.length_c   1.000
_cell.angle_alpha   90.00
_cell.angle_beta   90.00
_cell.angle_gamma   90.00
#
_symmetry.space_group_name_H-M   'P 1'
#
loop_
_entity.id
_entity.type
_entity.pdbx_description
1 polymer ?
#
loop_
_entity_poly.entity_id
_entity_poly.type
_entity_poly.pdbx_seq_one_letter_code
_entity_poly.pdbx_strand_id
1 'polypeptide(L)'
;MGSVSGNDSHGNHIVLFPFMSKGHTIPLLHLARLLLRRPAVDAVTVFTTPANRPFITSSLSGTAASVVSIPFPMGSPSVVRK
;
A
#
# COMPACT_ATOMS: atom_id res chain seq x y z
N MET A 1 -1.72 42.40 9.69
CA MET A 1 -2.40 41.46 8.78
C MET A 1 -1.48 40.25 8.62
N GLY A 2 -1.83 39.13 9.26
CA GLY A 2 -1.02 37.92 9.25
C GLY A 2 -1.13 37.24 7.88
N SER A 3 0.01 37.02 7.22
CA SER A 3 0.09 36.21 6.02
C SER A 3 -0.18 34.76 6.40
N VAL A 4 -1.35 34.26 6.02
CA VAL A 4 -1.63 32.81 6.00
C VAL A 4 -0.77 32.26 4.86
N SER A 5 0.46 31.88 5.18
CA SER A 5 1.23 30.99 4.31
C SER A 5 0.55 29.63 4.39
N GLY A 6 -0.42 29.42 3.52
CA GLY A 6 -0.89 28.08 3.17
C GLY A 6 0.32 27.35 2.60
N ASN A 7 1.06 26.67 3.47
CA ASN A 7 2.11 25.77 3.05
C ASN A 7 1.37 24.57 2.46
N ASP A 8 1.04 24.66 1.16
CA ASP A 8 0.62 23.55 0.32
C ASP A 8 1.81 22.58 0.29
N SER A 9 1.96 21.87 1.39
CA SER A 9 2.99 20.87 1.60
C SER A 9 2.52 19.74 0.70
N HIS A 10 2.96 19.76 -0.56
CA HIS A 10 2.71 18.70 -1.51
C HIS A 10 3.36 17.43 -0.97
N GLY A 11 2.64 16.75 -0.09
CA GLY A 11 3.17 15.63 0.64
C GLY A 11 3.41 14.47 -0.31
N ASN A 12 4.59 13.85 -0.26
CA ASN A 12 4.88 12.78 -1.19
C ASN A 12 4.14 11.52 -0.73
N HIS A 13 3.07 11.19 -1.44
CA HIS A 13 2.29 9.98 -1.23
C HIS A 13 2.81 8.87 -2.13
N ILE A 14 3.32 7.81 -1.51
CA ILE A 14 3.87 6.66 -2.23
C ILE A 14 2.86 5.51 -2.22
N VAL A 15 2.62 4.96 -3.41
CA VAL A 15 1.78 3.79 -3.62
C VAL A 15 2.64 2.56 -3.89
N LEU A 16 2.32 1.47 -3.20
CA LEU A 16 3.04 0.20 -3.25
C LEU A 16 2.08 -0.92 -3.67
N PHE A 17 2.40 -1.58 -4.79
CA PHE A 17 1.62 -2.70 -5.33
C PHE A 17 2.49 -3.97 -5.40
N PRO A 18 2.60 -4.76 -4.32
CA PRO A 18 3.38 -6.00 -4.32
C PRO A 18 2.81 -7.04 -5.29
N PHE A 19 3.66 -7.56 -6.17
CA PHE A 19 3.37 -8.78 -6.91
C PHE A 19 3.28 -9.95 -5.92
N MET A 20 2.22 -10.77 -6.04
CA MET A 20 1.73 -11.68 -4.99
C MET A 20 2.58 -12.96 -4.84
N SER A 21 3.90 -12.84 -4.77
CA SER A 21 4.81 -13.90 -4.29
C SER A 21 5.48 -13.41 -3.00
N LYS A 22 5.59 -14.30 -1.99
CA LYS A 22 6.17 -13.92 -0.69
C LYS A 22 7.59 -13.34 -0.80
N GLY A 23 8.34 -13.76 -1.82
CA GLY A 23 9.69 -13.28 -2.12
C GLY A 23 9.77 -11.80 -2.51
N HIS A 24 8.68 -11.21 -3.02
CA HIS A 24 8.61 -9.77 -3.32
C HIS A 24 7.85 -8.98 -2.26
N THR A 25 6.83 -9.58 -1.65
CA THR A 25 5.99 -8.90 -0.65
C THR A 25 6.78 -8.51 0.60
N ILE A 26 7.61 -9.40 1.17
CA ILE A 26 8.33 -9.11 2.41
C ILE A 26 9.31 -7.93 2.26
N PRO A 27 10.20 -7.90 1.24
CA PRO A 27 11.07 -6.75 1.01
C PRO A 27 10.30 -5.44 0.83
N LEU A 28 9.17 -5.49 0.14
CA LEU A 28 8.36 -4.31 -0.16
C LEU A 28 7.63 -3.76 1.09
N LEU A 29 7.22 -4.63 2.01
CA LEU A 29 6.72 -4.21 3.32
C LEU A 29 7.82 -3.61 4.20
N HIS A 30 9.05 -4.11 4.12
CA HIS A 30 10.20 -3.49 4.80
C HIS A 30 10.49 -2.10 4.22
N LEU A 31 10.46 -1.97 2.89
CA LEU A 31 10.60 -0.69 2.21
C LEU A 31 9.51 0.30 2.64
N ALA A 32 8.24 -0.13 2.74
CA ALA A 32 7.14 0.72 3.23
C ALA A 32 7.45 1.35 4.59
N ARG A 33 8.01 0.56 5.52
CA ARG A 33 8.42 1.05 6.85
C ARG A 33 9.56 2.07 6.77
N LEU A 34 10.53 1.85 5.87
CA LEU A 34 11.64 2.78 5.68
C LEU A 34 11.18 4.09 5.05
N LEU A 35 10.24 4.03 4.10
CA LEU A 35 9.67 5.21 3.46
C LEU A 35 8.93 6.10 4.46
N LEU A 36 8.11 5.51 5.34
CA LEU A 36 7.42 6.25 6.40
C LEU A 36 8.33 6.92 7.43
N ARG A 37 9.63 6.60 7.44
CA ARG A 37 10.63 7.27 8.30
C ARG A 37 11.32 8.42 7.59
N ARG A 38 11.05 8.66 6.31
CA ARG A 38 11.67 9.73 5.55
C ARG A 38 10.89 11.03 5.76
N PRO A 39 11.56 12.14 6.12
CA PRO A 39 10.91 13.43 6.32
C PRO A 39 10.17 13.97 5.09
N ALA A 40 10.52 13.49 3.90
CA ALA A 40 9.91 13.88 2.64
C ALA A 40 8.74 12.98 2.21
N VAL A 41 8.33 11.99 3.00
CA VAL A 41 7.24 11.06 2.67
C VAL A 41 6.15 11.15 3.73
N ASP A 42 4.98 11.62 3.33
CA ASP A 42 3.86 11.88 4.24
C ASP A 42 2.93 10.68 4.36
N ALA A 43 2.83 9.87 3.30
CA ALA A 43 1.93 8.74 3.27
C ALA A 43 2.49 7.59 2.43
N VAL A 44 2.17 6.37 2.87
CA VAL A 44 2.41 5.15 2.11
C VAL A 44 1.11 4.35 2.07
N THR A 45 0.70 3.92 0.88
CA THR A 45 -0.47 3.03 0.70
C THR A 45 -0.05 1.75 0.02
N VAL A 46 -0.38 0.61 0.64
CA VAL A 46 -0.13 -0.72 0.09
C VAL A 46 -1.44 -1.29 -0.46
N PHE A 47 -1.46 -1.56 -1.75
CA PHE A 47 -2.55 -2.29 -2.39
C PHE A 47 -2.31 -3.79 -2.31
N THR A 48 -3.37 -4.55 -2.08
CA THR A 48 -3.30 -6.00 -1.93
C THR A 48 -4.61 -6.65 -2.34
N THR A 49 -4.66 -7.98 -2.36
CA THR A 49 -5.90 -8.73 -2.45
C THR A 49 -6.48 -9.03 -1.05
N PRO A 50 -7.78 -9.37 -0.94
CA PRO A 50 -8.39 -9.80 0.32
C PRO A 50 -7.64 -10.98 0.98
N ALA A 51 -7.17 -11.94 0.18
CA ALA A 51 -6.42 -13.11 0.65
C ALA A 51 -5.10 -12.75 1.36
N ASN A 52 -4.43 -11.68 0.91
CA ASN A 52 -3.15 -11.24 1.48
C ASN A 52 -3.29 -10.09 2.49
N ARG A 53 -4.48 -9.50 2.64
CA ARG A 53 -4.73 -8.38 3.56
C ARG A 53 -4.30 -8.70 4.99
N PRO A 54 -4.67 -9.84 5.62
CA PRO A 54 -4.33 -10.09 7.02
C PRO A 54 -2.82 -10.10 7.28
N PHE A 55 -2.06 -10.71 6.36
CA PHE A 55 -0.60 -10.74 6.43
C PHE A 55 0.01 -9.34 6.33
N ILE A 56 -0.47 -8.53 5.39
CA ILE A 56 0.05 -7.17 5.17
C ILE A 56 -0.31 -6.24 6.32
N THR A 57 -1.55 -6.29 6.82
CA THR A 57 -1.97 -5.46 7.96
C THR A 57 -1.20 -5.82 9.23
N SER A 58 -0.96 -7.12 9.47
CA SER A 58 -0.12 -7.57 10.59
C SER A 58 1.32 -7.06 10.43
N SER A 59 1.87 -7.17 9.21
CA SER A 59 3.24 -6.74 8.89
C SER A 59 3.45 -5.23 8.88
N LEU A 60 2.39 -4.42 8.84
CA LEU A 60 2.47 -2.95 8.89
C LEU A 60 1.89 -2.38 10.20
N SER A 61 1.57 -3.25 11.15
CA SER A 61 1.11 -2.84 12.48
C SER A 61 2.12 -1.89 13.14
N GLY A 62 1.61 -0.82 13.76
CA GLY A 62 2.42 0.23 14.38
C GLY A 62 3.02 1.25 13.39
N THR A 63 2.52 1.30 12.16
CA THR A 63 2.91 2.32 11.17
C THR A 63 1.69 3.12 10.69
N ALA A 64 1.92 4.29 10.09
CA ALA A 64 0.87 5.10 9.47
C ALA A 64 0.49 4.62 8.05
N ALA A 65 0.94 3.43 7.63
CA ALA A 65 0.64 2.91 6.29
C ALA A 65 -0.86 2.60 6.14
N SER A 66 -1.44 2.99 5.00
CA SER A 66 -2.79 2.56 4.61
C SER A 66 -2.73 1.26 3.80
N VAL A 67 -3.73 0.39 3.97
CA VAL A 67 -3.84 -0.89 3.24
C VAL A 67 -5.18 -0.98 2.53
N VAL A 68 -5.14 -1.04 1.20
CA VAL A 68 -6.33 -1.10 0.35
C VAL A 68 -6.41 -2.47 -0.32
N SER A 69 -7.59 -3.10 -0.21
CA SER A 69 -7.83 -4.40 -0.83
C SER A 69 -8.55 -4.25 -2.17
N ILE A 70 -7.94 -4.74 -3.24
CA ILE A 70 -8.51 -4.84 -4.58
C ILE A 70 -8.91 -6.31 -4.81
N PRO A 71 -10.17 -6.59 -5.21
CA PRO A 71 -10.57 -7.94 -5.59
C PRO A 71 -9.69 -8.44 -6.74
N PHE A 72 -9.09 -9.63 -6.58
CA PHE A 72 -8.47 -10.33 -7.69
C PHE A 72 -9.50 -11.27 -8.30
N PRO A 73 -9.61 -11.36 -9.63
CA PRO A 73 -10.51 -12.32 -10.25
C PRO A 73 -10.07 -13.74 -9.85
N MET A 74 -10.82 -14.37 -8.93
CA MET A 74 -10.85 -15.83 -8.87
C MET A 74 -11.45 -16.27 -10.20
N GLY A 75 -10.74 -17.15 -10.91
CA GLY A 75 -10.92 -17.43 -12.34
C GLY A 75 -12.37 -17.32 -12.80
N SER A 76 -12.56 -16.65 -13.94
CA SER A 76 -13.84 -16.69 -14.65
C SER A 76 -14.35 -18.13 -14.61
N PRO A 77 -15.58 -18.40 -14.11
CA PRO A 77 -16.12 -19.74 -14.19
C PRO A 77 -15.98 -20.13 -15.65
N SER A 78 -15.25 -21.21 -15.91
CA SER A 78 -14.92 -21.68 -17.24
C SER A 78 -16.14 -21.48 -18.12
N VAL A 79 -16.04 -20.56 -19.07
CA VAL A 79 -17.03 -20.46 -20.12
C VAL A 79 -16.97 -21.83 -20.79
N VAL A 80 -17.95 -22.68 -20.48
CA VAL A 80 -18.21 -23.91 -21.21
C VAL A 80 -18.57 -23.46 -22.61
N ARG A 81 -17.55 -23.33 -23.48
CA ARG A 81 -17.76 -23.37 -24.91
C ARG A 81 -17.81 -24.84 -25.26
N LYS A 82 -19.04 -25.29 -25.51
CA LYS A 82 -19.49 -26.42 -26.33
C LYS A 82 -18.51 -27.58 -26.51
#